data_AF-A0A6N8H0J7-F1
#
_entry.id   AF-A0A6N8H0J7-F1
#
_cell.length_a   1.000
_cell.length_b   1.000
_cell.length_c   1.000
_cell.angle_alpha   90.00
_cell.angle_beta   90.00
_cell.angle_gamma   90.00
#
_symmetry.space_group_name_H-M   'P 1'
#
loop_
_entity.id
_entity.type
_entity.pdbx_description
1 polymer ?
#
loop_
_entity_poly.entity_id
_entity_poly.type
_entity_poly.pdbx_seq_one_letter_code
_entity_poly.pdbx_strand_id
1 'polypeptide(L)'
;MTSTELAMRPTMTLQDLCEYFKANLVPANPETMAEYIVAGRFPFAVGLDPPQQGRGQRKLLISRAGAYAWLDDFLQTDTIKI
;
A
#
# COMPACT_ATOMS: atom_id res chain seq x y z
N MET A 1 5.58 13.53 -6.51
CA MET A 1 6.67 12.61 -6.90
C MET A 1 6.78 12.57 -8.41
N THR A 2 7.99 12.60 -8.94
CA THR A 2 8.25 12.45 -10.37
C THR A 2 8.21 10.97 -10.79
N SER A 3 7.99 10.70 -12.08
CA SER A 3 7.99 9.32 -12.62
C SER A 3 9.32 8.59 -12.35
N THR A 4 10.45 9.31 -12.36
CA THR A 4 11.78 8.78 -12.06
C THR A 4 11.93 8.34 -10.60
N GLU A 5 11.38 9.10 -9.65
CA GLU A 5 11.41 8.74 -8.22
C GLU A 5 10.59 7.47 -7.94
N LEU A 6 9.43 7.33 -8.59
CA LEU A 6 8.59 6.15 -8.49
C LEU A 6 9.30 4.90 -9.02
N ALA A 7 10.05 5.03 -10.12
CA ALA A 7 10.84 3.94 -10.69
C ALA A 7 11.96 3.46 -9.75
N MET A 8 12.57 4.38 -8.97
CA MET A 8 13.60 4.02 -7.99
C MET A 8 13.05 3.39 -6.71
N ARG A 9 11.77 3.63 -6.38
CA ARG A 9 11.10 3.09 -5.19
C ARG A 9 9.72 2.50 -5.55
N PRO A 10 9.70 1.38 -6.30
CA PRO A 10 8.46 0.85 -6.88
C PRO A 10 7.48 0.32 -5.83
N THR A 11 7.98 -0.02 -4.64
CA THR A 11 7.17 -0.54 -3.53
C THR A 11 7.15 0.41 -2.34
N MET A 12 6.15 0.25 -1.49
CA MET A 12 6.05 0.93 -0.20
C MET A 12 5.82 -0.05 0.95
N THR A 13 6.18 0.36 2.16
CA THR A 13 5.87 -0.44 3.36
C THR A 13 4.40 -0.27 3.75
N LEU A 14 3.90 -1.14 4.63
CA LEU A 14 2.57 -0.96 5.22
C LEU A 14 2.47 0.35 6.03
N GLN A 15 3.58 0.74 6.66
CA GLN A 15 3.66 2.00 7.40
C GLN A 15 3.53 3.19 6.45
N ASP A 16 4.28 3.19 5.35
CA ASP A 16 4.18 4.21 4.30
C ASP A 16 2.74 4.32 3.78
N LEU A 17 2.08 3.18 3.52
CA LEU A 17 0.69 3.17 3.05
C LEU A 17 -0.25 3.81 4.06
N CYS A 18 -0.08 3.49 5.35
CA CYS A 18 -0.89 4.08 6.42
C CYS A 18 -0.64 5.59 6.55
N GLU A 19 0.61 6.04 6.45
CA GLU A 19 0.95 7.46 6.49
C GLU A 19 0.37 8.21 5.28
N TYR A 20 0.46 7.63 4.10
CA TYR A 20 -0.12 8.17 2.88
C TYR A 20 -1.64 8.32 2.99
N PHE A 21 -2.34 7.29 3.48
CA PHE A 21 -3.78 7.33 3.68
C PHE A 21 -4.17 8.40 4.71
N LYS A 22 -3.48 8.45 5.86
CA LYS A 22 -3.71 9.46 6.90
C LYS A 22 -3.46 10.89 6.41
N ALA A 23 -2.41 11.11 5.62
CA ALA A 23 -2.13 12.41 5.01
C ALA A 23 -3.28 12.89 4.12
N ASN A 24 -4.05 11.96 3.55
CA ASN A 24 -5.22 12.22 2.72
C ASN A 24 -6.54 12.01 3.46
N LEU A 25 -6.53 12.11 4.79
CA LEU A 25 -7.69 12.02 5.68
C LEU A 25 -8.44 10.67 5.61
N VAL A 26 -7.80 9.62 5.11
CA VAL A 26 -8.30 8.25 5.14
C VAL A 26 -7.78 7.57 6.41
N PRO A 27 -8.66 7.14 7.33
CA PRO A 27 -8.24 6.40 8.52
C PRO A 27 -7.52 5.10 8.12
N ALA A 28 -6.32 4.88 8.66
CA ALA A 28 -5.52 3.70 8.36
C ALA A 28 -4.86 3.15 9.65
N ASN A 29 -5.33 1.98 10.09
CA ASN A 29 -4.68 1.21 11.15
C ASN A 29 -3.84 0.09 10.49
N PRO A 30 -2.54 -0.07 10.81
CA PRO A 30 -1.69 -1.10 10.22
C PRO A 30 -2.27 -2.52 10.28
N GLU A 31 -2.86 -2.94 11.41
CA GLU A 31 -3.41 -4.29 11.56
C GLU A 31 -4.57 -4.53 10.60
N THR A 32 -5.55 -3.62 10.59
CA THR A 32 -6.70 -3.68 9.68
C THR A 32 -6.28 -3.57 8.21
N MET A 33 -5.30 -2.72 7.91
CA MET A 33 -4.79 -2.54 6.55
C MET A 33 -4.10 -3.82 6.03
N ALA A 34 -3.34 -4.51 6.87
CA ALA A 34 -2.74 -5.79 6.52
C ALA A 34 -3.82 -6.84 6.20
N GLU A 35 -4.88 -6.93 7.01
CA GLU A 35 -6.01 -7.84 6.76
C GLU A 35 -6.72 -7.52 5.44
N TYR A 36 -6.94 -6.25 5.13
CA TYR A 36 -7.54 -5.83 3.86
C TYR A 36 -6.69 -6.19 2.64
N ILE A 37 -5.36 -6.03 2.73
CA ILE A 37 -4.44 -6.45 1.67
C ILE A 37 -4.52 -7.97 1.45
N VAL A 38 -4.53 -8.76 2.53
CA VAL A 38 -4.64 -10.22 2.45
C VAL A 38 -5.98 -10.65 1.86
N ALA A 39 -7.06 -9.95 2.20
CA ALA A 39 -8.39 -10.20 1.67
C ALA A 39 -8.59 -9.70 0.22
N GLY A 40 -7.55 -9.16 -0.43
CA GLY A 40 -7.60 -8.68 -1.81
C GLY A 40 -8.45 -7.42 -2.00
N ARG A 41 -8.63 -6.61 -0.95
CA ARG A 41 -9.45 -5.39 -1.00
C ARG A 41 -8.78 -4.24 -1.76
N PHE A 42 -7.46 -4.31 -1.94
CA PHE A 42 -6.69 -3.30 -2.65
C PHE A 42 -6.08 -3.90 -3.93
N PRO A 43 -6.39 -3.36 -5.12
CA PRO A 43 -5.88 -3.91 -6.38
C PRO A 43 -4.37 -3.69 -6.58
N PHE A 44 -3.77 -2.81 -5.78
CA PHE A 44 -2.35 -2.45 -5.85
C PHE A 44 -1.47 -3.20 -4.84
N ALA A 45 -2.05 -4.08 -4.02
CA ALA A 45 -1.34 -4.75 -2.94
C ALA A 45 -1.73 -6.22 -2.82
N VAL A 46 -0.77 -7.07 -2.45
CA VAL A 46 -1.00 -8.51 -2.25
C VAL A 46 -0.29 -9.00 -0.99
N GLY A 47 -0.94 -9.91 -0.27
CA GLY A 47 -0.31 -10.71 0.78
C GLY A 47 0.36 -11.94 0.17
N LEU A 48 1.63 -12.15 0.48
CA LEU A 48 2.40 -13.31 0.05
C LEU A 48 2.45 -14.32 1.20
N ASP A 49 1.99 -15.54 0.94
CA ASP A 49 2.04 -16.60 1.95
C ASP A 49 3.50 -16.87 2.38
N PRO A 50 3.73 -17.13 3.68
CA PRO A 50 5.06 -17.49 4.14
C PRO A 50 5.51 -18.77 3.43
N PRO A 51 6.81 -18.89 3.08
CA PRO A 51 7.33 -20.12 2.53
C PRO A 51 7.04 -21.27 3.49
N GLN A 52 6.59 -22.41 2.94
CA GLN A 52 5.94 -23.58 3.59
C GLN A 52 6.62 -24.18 4.85
N GLN A 53 7.75 -23.66 5.33
CA GLN A 53 8.49 -24.18 6.49
C GLN A 53 8.76 -23.17 7.62
N GLY A 54 8.26 -21.93 7.55
CA GLY A 54 8.61 -20.91 8.54
C GLY A 54 7.41 -20.32 9.26
N ARG A 55 7.43 -20.35 10.61
CA ARG A 55 6.72 -19.37 11.45
C ARG A 55 7.29 -17.98 11.17
N GLY A 56 6.91 -17.37 10.05
CA GLY A 56 7.33 -16.04 9.62
C GLY A 56 6.13 -15.12 9.47
N GLN A 57 6.32 -13.82 9.70
CA GLN A 57 5.31 -12.83 9.36
C GLN A 57 5.02 -12.87 7.85
N ARG A 58 3.73 -12.83 7.51
CA ARG A 58 3.26 -12.74 6.13
C ARG A 58 3.90 -11.51 5.47
N LYS A 59 4.51 -11.68 4.29
CA LYS A 59 5.10 -10.56 3.54
C LYS A 59 4.00 -9.84 2.76
N LEU A 60 4.06 -8.52 2.71
CA LEU A 60 3.16 -7.70 1.90
C LEU A 60 3.95 -7.10 0.73
N LEU A 61 3.37 -7.13 -0.45
CA LEU A 61 3.88 -6.42 -1.63
C LEU A 61 2.88 -5.32 -1.98
N ILE A 62 3.29 -4.06 -1.87
CA ILE A 62 2.44 -2.89 -2.08
C ILE A 62 3.06 -2.04 -3.18
N SER A 63 2.37 -1.91 -4.32
CA SER A 63 2.80 -1.05 -5.43
C SER A 63 2.63 0.42 -5.07
N ARG A 64 3.72 1.20 -5.08
CA ARG A 64 3.67 2.62 -4.75
C ARG A 64 2.86 3.42 -5.76
N ALA A 65 3.17 3.24 -7.05
CA ALA A 65 2.43 3.88 -8.13
C ALA A 65 0.96 3.44 -8.16
N GLY A 66 0.70 2.15 -7.90
CA GLY A 66 -0.67 1.62 -7.84
C GLY A 66 -1.49 2.23 -6.71
N ALA A 67 -0.92 2.36 -5.51
CA ALA A 67 -1.59 3.01 -4.37
C ALA A 67 -1.94 4.48 -4.69
N TYR A 68 -1.00 5.20 -5.32
CA TYR A 68 -1.20 6.60 -5.70
C TYR A 68 -2.30 6.79 -6.73
N ALA A 69 -2.28 6.00 -7.81
CA ALA A 69 -3.30 6.07 -8.84
C ALA A 69 -4.68 5.66 -8.29
N TRP A 70 -4.73 4.61 -7.47
CA TRP A 70 -5.98 4.12 -6.90
C TRP A 70 -6.64 5.14 -5.98
N LEU A 71 -5.87 5.81 -5.11
CA LEU A 71 -6.49 6.75 -4.18
C LEU A 71 -6.93 8.05 -4.86
N ASP A 72 -6.20 8.51 -5.89
CA ASP A 72 -6.63 9.66 -6.70
C ASP A 72 -7.98 9.39 -7.36
N ASP A 73 -8.13 8.20 -7.96
CA ASP A 73 -9.38 7.75 -8.55
C ASP A 73 -10.48 7.57 -7.48
N PHE A 74 -10.17 6.92 -6.35
CA PHE A 74 -11.15 6.67 -5.31
C PHE A 74 -11.72 7.96 -4.68
N LEU A 75 -10.86 8.98 -4.47
CA LEU A 75 -11.26 10.26 -3.88
C LEU A 75 -11.65 11.32 -4.94
N GLN A 76 -11.45 11.03 -6.22
CA GLN A 76 -11.67 11.96 -7.34
C GLN A 76 -10.91 13.29 -7.14
N THR A 77 -9.67 13.22 -6.65
CA THR A 77 -8.82 14.38 -6.37
C THR A 77 -7.34 14.00 -6.45
N ASP A 78 -6.47 14.99 -6.71
CA ASP A 78 -5.04 14.81 -6.55
C ASP A 78 -4.70 14.67 -5.06
N THR A 79 -4.11 13.54 -4.68
CA THR A 79 -3.73 13.25 -3.30
C THR A 79 -2.29 13.67 -2.99
N ILE A 80 -2.02 13.93 -1.71
CA ILE A 80 -0.69 14.25 -1.19
C ILE A 80 0.18 12.99 -1.26
N LYS A 81 1.17 13.00 -2.16
CA LYS A 81 2.12 11.89 -2.34
C LYS A 81 3.32 12.04 -1.40
N ILE A 82 3.74 10.92 -0.79
CA ILE A 82 4.91 10.84 0.12
C ILE A 82 6.09 10.05 -0.45
#